data_AF-A0A2T7BKT2-F1
#
_entry.id   AF-A0A2T7BKT2-F1
#
_cell.length_a   1.000
_cell.length_b   1.000
_cell.length_c   1.000
_cell.angle_alpha   90.00
_cell.angle_beta   90.00
_cell.angle_gamma   90.00
#
_symmetry.space_group_name_H-M   'P 1'
#
loop_
_entity.id
_entity.type
_entity.pdbx_description
1 polymer ?
#
loop_
_entity_poly.entity_id
_entity_poly.type
_entity_poly.pdbx_seq_one_letter_code
_entity_poly.pdbx_strand_id
1 'polypeptide(L)'
;MFFLIWGTTSFTTKRYSFAELQIADETGLHSIELRQRVAHVFYIPLFPISQTWVLARQGDSNKYLPNPDLESHIEQMGLQKAAPWYCFGGLILIGVGVLFAMFAR
;
A
#
# COMPACT_ATOMS: atom_id res chain seq x y z
N MET A 1 -10.18 -30.96 8.17
CA MET A 1 -9.94 -30.30 6.88
C MET A 1 -9.59 -28.86 7.16
N PHE A 2 -8.31 -28.47 7.10
CA PHE A 2 -7.90 -27.08 7.30
C PHE A 2 -8.12 -26.32 5.99
N PHE A 3 -9.02 -25.34 5.98
CA PHE A 3 -9.17 -24.43 4.83
C PHE A 3 -8.13 -23.31 4.98
N LEU A 4 -7.09 -23.33 4.14
CA LEU A 4 -6.18 -22.20 4.00
C LEU A 4 -6.93 -21.05 3.29
N ILE A 5 -7.24 -19.98 4.02
CA ILE A 5 -7.85 -18.76 3.46
C ILE A 5 -6.72 -17.89 2.92
N TRP A 6 -6.38 -18.07 1.63
CA TRP A 6 -5.43 -17.24 0.90
C TRP A 6 -6.17 -16.11 0.15
N GLY A 7 -5.63 -14.89 0.19
CA GLY A 7 -6.23 -13.75 -0.52
C GLY A 7 -5.26 -12.60 -0.74
N THR A 8 -5.74 -11.58 -1.46
CA THR A 8 -5.03 -10.30 -1.61
C THR A 8 -5.92 -9.16 -1.18
N THR A 9 -5.38 -8.23 -0.40
CA THR A 9 -6.08 -7.01 0.02
C THR A 9 -5.27 -5.80 -0.43
N SER A 10 -5.97 -4.69 -0.69
CA SER A 10 -5.34 -3.40 -0.93
C SER A 10 -5.76 -2.41 0.14
N PHE A 11 -4.81 -1.63 0.65
CA PHE A 11 -5.08 -0.54 1.58
C PHE A 11 -4.26 0.69 1.21
N THR A 12 -4.69 1.85 1.69
CA THR A 12 -4.01 3.11 1.44
C THR A 12 -2.90 3.30 2.47
N THR A 13 -1.67 3.44 2.01
CA THR A 13 -0.48 3.58 2.87
C THR A 13 -0.16 5.05 3.14
N LYS A 14 -0.21 5.88 2.10
CA LYS A 14 0.05 7.32 2.17
C LYS A 14 -0.97 8.06 1.32
N ARG A 15 -1.31 9.27 1.72
CA ARG A 15 -2.17 10.17 0.97
C ARG A 15 -1.52 11.54 0.96
N TYR A 16 -1.42 12.13 -0.22
CA TYR A 16 -0.90 13.48 -0.44
C TYR A 16 -2.00 14.31 -1.09
N SER A 17 -2.16 15.55 -0.64
CA SER A 17 -3.04 16.50 -1.32
C SER A 17 -2.32 17.12 -2.51
N PHE A 18 -3.06 17.55 -3.53
CA PHE A 18 -2.48 18.23 -4.68
C PHE A 18 -1.82 19.57 -4.30
N ALA A 19 -2.34 20.23 -3.26
CA ALA A 19 -1.75 21.44 -2.68
C ALA A 19 -0.34 21.20 -2.10
N GLU A 20 -0.13 20.06 -1.41
CA GLU A 20 1.20 19.67 -0.91
C GLU A 20 2.18 19.36 -2.04
N LEU A 21 1.66 18.88 -3.18
CA LEU A 21 2.44 18.51 -4.35
C LEU A 21 2.66 19.68 -5.31
N GLN A 22 2.12 20.87 -5.00
CA GLN A 22 2.18 22.06 -5.87
C GLN A 22 1.62 21.81 -7.29
N ILE A 23 0.67 20.87 -7.41
CA ILE A 23 0.04 20.53 -8.68
C ILE A 23 -1.21 21.40 -8.80
N ALA A 24 -1.35 22.11 -9.92
CA ALA A 24 -2.52 22.93 -10.19
C ALA A 24 -3.78 22.04 -10.19
N ASP A 25 -4.79 22.42 -9.40
CA ASP A 25 -6.05 21.70 -9.29
C ASP A 25 -6.94 22.02 -10.50
N GLU A 26 -6.56 21.49 -11.65
CA GLU A 26 -7.23 21.82 -12.93
C GLU A 26 -8.38 20.86 -13.25
N THR A 27 -8.60 19.81 -12.45
CA THR A 27 -9.48 18.67 -12.81
C THR A 27 -10.45 18.20 -11.72
N GLY A 28 -10.53 18.92 -10.58
CA GLY A 28 -11.34 18.51 -9.43
C GLY A 28 -10.78 17.28 -8.72
N LEU A 29 -9.48 17.02 -8.92
CA LEU A 29 -8.72 15.93 -8.31
C LEU A 29 -8.09 16.46 -7.02
N HIS A 30 -8.45 15.87 -5.89
CA HIS A 30 -8.12 16.46 -4.58
C HIS A 30 -6.89 15.84 -3.93
N SER A 31 -6.67 14.54 -4.16
CA SER A 31 -5.57 13.84 -3.51
C SER A 31 -5.09 12.64 -4.30
N ILE A 32 -3.82 12.33 -4.12
CA ILE A 32 -3.22 11.10 -4.58
C ILE A 32 -2.96 10.17 -3.40
N GLU A 33 -3.28 8.90 -3.59
CA GLU A 33 -3.13 7.85 -2.59
C GLU A 33 -2.14 6.81 -3.09
N LEU A 34 -1.17 6.46 -2.25
CA LEU A 34 -0.33 5.28 -2.45
C LEU A 34 -1.09 4.08 -1.91
N ARG A 35 -1.53 3.18 -2.80
CA ARG A 35 -2.12 1.90 -2.39
C ARG A 35 -1.09 0.79 -2.40
N GLN A 36 -1.04 0.05 -1.29
CA GLN A 36 -0.27 -1.17 -1.17
C GLN A 36 -1.20 -2.37 -1.33
N ARG A 37 -0.89 -3.26 -2.27
CA ARG A 37 -1.47 -4.59 -2.36
C ARG A 37 -0.61 -5.59 -1.60
N VAL A 38 -1.24 -6.44 -0.80
CA VAL A 38 -0.55 -7.42 0.06
C VAL A 38 -1.23 -8.78 -0.04
N ALA A 39 -0.42 -9.83 -0.08
CA ALA A 39 -0.84 -11.21 0.06
C ALA A 39 -1.09 -11.50 1.54
N HIS A 40 -2.24 -12.07 1.88
CA HIS A 40 -2.55 -12.44 3.26
C HIS A 40 -3.03 -13.89 3.37
N VAL A 41 -2.80 -14.46 4.55
CA VAL A 41 -3.35 -15.75 4.96
C VAL A 41 -4.06 -15.54 6.29
N PHE A 42 -5.32 -15.95 6.40
CA PHE A 42 -6.17 -15.71 7.58
C PHE A 42 -6.12 -14.24 8.06
N TYR A 43 -6.22 -13.29 7.12
CA TYR A 43 -6.11 -11.84 7.36
C TYR A 43 -4.74 -11.33 7.83
N ILE A 44 -3.74 -12.20 8.00
CA ILE A 44 -2.38 -11.80 8.35
C ILE A 44 -1.59 -11.50 7.07
N PRO A 45 -1.08 -10.27 6.88
CA PRO A 45 -0.27 -9.92 5.71
C PRO A 45 1.07 -10.66 5.75
N LEU A 46 1.40 -11.37 4.67
CA LEU A 46 2.65 -12.13 4.54
C LEU A 46 3.69 -11.40 3.70
N PHE A 47 3.29 -10.90 2.52
CA PHE A 47 4.21 -10.25 1.59
C PHE A 47 3.52 -9.11 0.84
N PRO A 48 4.18 -7.95 0.68
CA PRO A 48 3.73 -6.94 -0.27
C PRO A 48 3.81 -7.50 -1.69
N ILE A 49 2.77 -7.25 -2.49
CA ILE A 49 2.69 -7.69 -3.89
C ILE A 49 3.05 -6.54 -4.83
N SER A 50 2.35 -5.42 -4.70
CA SER A 50 2.52 -4.27 -5.59
C SER A 50 2.13 -2.99 -4.89
N GLN A 51 2.66 -1.87 -5.38
CA GLN A 51 2.26 -0.54 -4.99
C GLN A 51 1.76 0.22 -6.22
N THR A 52 0.68 0.97 -6.05
CA THR A 52 0.07 1.71 -7.16
C THR A 52 -0.43 3.04 -6.64
N TRP A 53 -0.09 4.10 -7.35
CA TRP A 53 -0.67 5.42 -7.12
C TRP A 53 -2.08 5.46 -7.69
N VAL A 54 -3.01 6.01 -6.92
CA VAL A 54 -4.39 6.21 -7.36
C VAL A 54 -4.85 7.61 -7.03
N LEU A 55 -5.63 8.19 -7.92
CA LEU A 55 -6.21 9.51 -7.78
C LEU A 55 -7.60 9.40 -7.19
N ALA A 56 -7.89 10.27 -6.22
CA ALA A 56 -9.21 10.41 -5.61
C ALA A 56 -9.79 11.78 -5.98
N ARG A 57 -11.03 11.75 -6.50
CA ARG A 57 -11.78 12.95 -6.89
C ARG A 57 -12.67 13.41 -5.75
N GLN A 58 -12.87 14.71 -5.61
CA GLN A 58 -13.82 15.23 -4.62
C GLN A 58 -15.25 14.89 -5.05
N GLY A 59 -16.01 14.23 -4.17
CA GLY A 59 -17.40 13.83 -4.43
C GLY A 59 -17.59 12.53 -5.21
N ASP A 60 -16.51 11.79 -5.53
CA ASP A 60 -16.58 10.47 -6.15
C ASP A 60 -15.84 9.43 -5.28
N SER A 61 -16.44 8.24 -5.15
CA SER A 61 -15.81 7.07 -4.52
C SER A 61 -14.86 6.32 -5.46
N ASN A 62 -14.89 6.63 -6.77
CA ASN A 62 -14.05 5.98 -7.76
C ASN A 62 -12.58 6.41 -7.63
N LYS A 63 -11.70 5.45 -7.93
CA LYS A 63 -10.25 5.61 -7.89
C LYS A 63 -9.71 5.47 -9.30
N TYR A 64 -8.94 6.46 -9.72
CA TYR A 64 -8.41 6.53 -11.09
C TYR A 64 -6.90 6.30 -11.10
N LEU A 65 -6.38 5.74 -12.19
CA LEU A 65 -4.95 5.68 -12.39
C LEU A 65 -4.42 7.05 -12.80
N PRO A 66 -3.25 7.47 -12.29
CA PRO A 66 -2.55 8.66 -12.80
C PRO A 66 -2.31 8.55 -14.29
N ASN A 67 -2.35 9.68 -15.00
CA ASN A 67 -1.78 9.76 -16.32
C ASN A 67 -0.23 9.65 -16.23
N PRO A 68 0.45 9.24 -17.32
CA PRO A 68 1.90 9.04 -17.31
C PRO A 68 2.70 10.28 -16.90
N ASP A 69 2.25 11.47 -17.28
CA ASP A 69 2.92 12.74 -16.94
C ASP A 69 2.93 12.97 -15.43
N LEU A 70 1.81 12.71 -14.75
CA LEU A 70 1.70 12.84 -13.30
C LEU A 70 2.53 11.78 -12.58
N GLU A 71 2.55 10.54 -13.08
CA GLU A 71 3.42 9.50 -12.53
C GLU A 71 4.90 9.91 -12.59
N SER A 72 5.34 10.47 -13.71
CA SER A 72 6.72 10.98 -13.85
C SER A 72 7.03 12.11 -12.85
N HIS A 73 6.06 13.01 -12.60
CA HIS A 73 6.23 14.12 -11.67
C HIS A 73 6.32 13.65 -10.20
N ILE A 74 5.52 12.66 -9.83
CA ILE A 74 5.57 12.01 -8.51
C ILE A 74 6.91 11.31 -8.28
N GLU A 75 7.41 10.62 -9.31
CA GLU A 75 8.70 9.95 -9.25
C GLU A 75 9.85 10.97 -9.13
N GLN A 76 9.78 12.11 -9.82
CA GLN A 76 10.74 13.21 -9.69
C GLN A 76 10.76 13.84 -8.29
N MET A 77 9.61 13.89 -7.59
CA MET A 77 9.57 14.35 -6.19
C MET A 77 10.22 13.38 -5.20
N GLY A 78 10.66 12.20 -5.66
CA GLY A 78 11.28 11.19 -4.80
C GLY A 78 10.30 10.59 -3.81
N LEU A 79 8.99 10.60 -4.11
CA LEU A 79 7.97 9.97 -3.28
C LEU A 79 8.17 8.45 -3.32
N GLN A 80 8.91 7.94 -2.34
CA GLN A 80 9.34 6.55 -2.32
C GLN A 80 8.15 5.59 -2.21
N LYS A 81 8.05 4.70 -3.21
CA LYS A 81 7.27 3.46 -3.19
C LYS A 81 8.00 2.46 -2.27
N ALA A 82 7.86 2.62 -0.95
CA ALA A 82 8.41 1.70 0.04
C ALA A 82 7.28 0.89 0.68
N ALA A 83 7.39 -0.43 0.68
CA ALA A 83 6.45 -1.30 1.37
C ALA A 83 6.60 -1.13 2.89
N PRO A 84 5.52 -0.82 3.63
CA PRO A 84 5.59 -0.75 5.08
C PRO A 84 6.02 -2.09 5.69
N TRP A 85 6.81 -2.05 6.76
CA TRP A 85 7.34 -3.24 7.45
C TRP A 85 6.22 -4.20 7.90
N TYR A 86 5.05 -3.67 8.27
CA TYR A 86 3.91 -4.47 8.70
C TYR A 86 3.28 -5.31 7.57
N CYS A 87 3.63 -5.08 6.30
CA CYS A 87 3.24 -5.97 5.19
C CYS A 87 3.87 -7.36 5.29
N PHE A 88 4.91 -7.51 6.11
CA PHE A 88 5.61 -8.76 6.39
C PHE A 88 5.20 -9.36 7.74
N GLY A 89 4.08 -8.92 8.33
CA GLY A 89 3.65 -9.29 9.68
C GLY A 89 3.63 -10.80 9.93
N GLY A 90 3.15 -11.60 8.96
CA GLY A 90 3.11 -13.05 9.08
C GLY A 90 4.50 -13.70 9.08
N LEU A 91 5.47 -13.17 8.32
CA LEU A 91 6.84 -13.66 8.38
C LEU A 91 7.51 -13.30 9.71
N ILE A 92 7.26 -12.09 10.21
CA ILE A 92 7.75 -11.65 11.52
C ILE A 92 7.19 -12.58 12.60
N LEU A 93 5.90 -12.90 12.54
CA LEU A 93 5.26 -13.79 13.52
C LEU A 93 5.84 -15.21 13.49
N ILE A 94 6.12 -15.76 12.30
CA ILE A 94 6.81 -17.04 12.16
C ILE A 94 8.22 -16.97 12.77
N GLY A 95 8.98 -15.92 12.44
CA GLY A 95 10.32 -15.71 12.96
C GLY A 95 10.36 -15.63 14.49
N VAL A 96 9.45 -14.84 15.09
CA VAL A 96 9.30 -14.72 16.55
C VAL A 96 8.90 -16.06 17.17
N GLY A 97 7.98 -16.81 16.54
CA GLY A 97 7.57 -18.13 17.03
C GLY A 97 8.73 -19.14 17.04
N VAL A 98 9.56 -19.14 15.99
CA VAL A 98 10.75 -20.00 15.91
C VAL A 98 11.77 -19.61 16.98
N LEU A 99 12.07 -18.32 17.13
CA LEU A 99 12.99 -17.84 18.17
C LEU A 99 12.48 -18.21 19.56
N PHE A 100 11.20 -17.99 19.84
CA PHE A 100 10.60 -18.38 21.10
C PHE A 100 10.74 -19.88 21.37
N ALA A 101 10.47 -20.74 20.38
CA ALA A 101 10.62 -22.18 20.52
C ALA A 101 12.08 -22.64 20.73
N MET A 102 13.06 -21.86 20.25
CA MET A 102 14.48 -22.14 20.47
C MET A 102 14.95 -21.72 21.87
N PHE A 103 14.47 -20.57 22.38
CA PHE A 103 14.89 -20.02 23.68
C PHE A 103 14.04 -20.51 24.86
N ALA A 104 12.82 -21.00 24.62
CA ALA A 104 11.96 -21.60 25.66
C ALA A 104 12.31 -23.07 25.95
N ARG A 105 13.43 -23.56 25.40
CA ARG A 105 13.94 -24.92 25.55
C ARG A 105 15.18 -24.91 26.44
#